data_AF-A0A916GGT8-F1
#
_entry.id   AF-A0A916GGT8-F1
#
_cell.length_a   1.000
_cell.length_b   1.000
_cell.length_c   1.000
_cell.angle_alpha   90.00
_cell.angle_beta   90.00
_cell.angle_gamma   90.00
#
_symmetry.space_group_name_H-M   'P 1'
#
loop_
_entity.id
_entity.type
_entity.pdbx_description
1 polymer ?
#
loop_
_entity_poly.entity_id
_entity_poly.type
_entity_poly.pdbx_seq_one_letter_code
_entity_poly.pdbx_strand_id
1 'polypeptide(L)'
;MNTCHNCQTQNNDQAKFCANCRQPLLETAQSPTEFAHRERSGGVEVSGGQVQVGGDVVGRDVVKVTQTGLGASAVQRLVLAIGGLVLAVGFCFLITAACFFSGGVVLSAAVFTALNRPVETSTEAAQRMEQRLRELNALSSGQTFSTTTTEIESSSYLRFILGPKIGVSEPKVRYIQAGQIVVSGRWTSLGNLPFVAAFRIGAGASPMEFEWMAVQLLQIPNSNFGWVAVPSVLVQSQATQVMSSVLDQLKLETITDVTPAGASVPREWQVTGAKR
;
A
#
# COMPACT_ATOMS: atom_id res chain seq x y z
N MET A 1 -24.29 34.09 -0.95
CA MET A 1 -24.34 33.08 -2.03
C MET A 1 -22.98 32.41 -2.15
N ASN A 2 -22.93 31.08 -2.18
CA ASN A 2 -21.68 30.32 -2.31
C ASN A 2 -21.39 29.97 -3.77
N THR A 3 -20.23 30.35 -4.28
CA THR A 3 -19.81 30.08 -5.66
C THR A 3 -19.00 28.78 -5.73
N CYS A 4 -19.39 27.86 -6.62
CA CYS A 4 -18.66 26.62 -6.82
C CYS A 4 -17.27 26.91 -7.44
N HIS A 5 -16.20 26.47 -6.77
CA HIS A 5 -14.84 26.69 -7.26
C HIS A 5 -14.56 26.01 -8.61
N ASN A 6 -15.23 24.87 -8.89
CA ASN A 6 -14.97 24.10 -10.09
C ASN A 6 -15.73 24.61 -11.34
N CYS A 7 -16.97 25.08 -11.18
CA CYS A 7 -17.82 25.48 -12.32
C CYS A 7 -18.43 26.88 -12.23
N GLN A 8 -18.02 27.68 -11.23
CA GLN A 8 -18.44 29.07 -11.00
C GLN A 8 -19.96 29.32 -10.86
N THR A 9 -20.77 28.28 -10.74
CA THR A 9 -22.21 28.39 -10.51
C THR A 9 -22.49 28.93 -9.10
N GLN A 10 -23.39 29.90 -8.98
CA GLN A 10 -23.87 30.40 -7.69
C GLN A 10 -24.89 29.43 -7.08
N ASN A 11 -24.72 29.09 -5.81
CA ASN A 11 -25.59 28.20 -5.07
C ASN A 11 -26.18 28.92 -3.85
N ASN A 12 -27.27 28.38 -3.33
CA ASN A 12 -27.88 28.81 -2.06
C ASN A 12 -26.84 28.68 -0.92
N ASP A 13 -26.87 29.60 0.05
CA ASP A 13 -25.97 29.64 1.20
C ASP A 13 -26.03 28.40 2.11
N GLN A 14 -27.12 27.63 2.02
CA GLN A 14 -27.27 26.35 2.74
C GLN A 14 -26.94 25.11 1.90
N ALA A 15 -26.57 25.26 0.62
CA ALA A 15 -26.26 24.12 -0.24
C ALA A 15 -24.92 23.48 0.16
N LYS A 16 -24.91 22.16 0.41
CA LYS A 16 -23.69 21.38 0.68
C LYS A 16 -22.96 20.93 -0.60
N PHE A 17 -23.69 20.85 -1.71
CA PHE A 17 -23.18 20.40 -3.02
C PHE A 17 -23.60 21.38 -4.11
N CYS A 18 -22.78 21.52 -5.14
CA CYS A 18 -23.13 22.35 -6.29
C CYS A 18 -24.28 21.73 -7.09
N ALA A 19 -25.31 22.53 -7.40
CA ALA A 19 -26.48 22.10 -8.17
C ALA A 19 -26.13 21.65 -9.60
N ASN A 20 -25.03 22.14 -10.17
CA ASN A 20 -24.62 21.82 -11.54
C ASN A 20 -23.69 20.59 -11.59
N CYS A 21 -22.55 20.63 -10.89
CA CYS A 21 -21.50 19.61 -11.04
C CYS A 21 -21.44 18.59 -9.89
N ARG A 22 -22.34 18.68 -8.90
CA ARG A 22 -22.44 17.77 -7.73
C ARG A 22 -21.21 17.72 -6.82
N GLN A 23 -20.19 18.55 -7.05
CA GLN A 23 -19.01 18.65 -6.19
C GLN A 23 -19.36 19.31 -4.85
N PRO A 24 -18.70 18.93 -3.74
CA PRO A 24 -18.90 19.55 -2.44
C PRO A 24 -18.45 21.02 -2.48
N LEU A 25 -19.24 21.90 -1.86
CA LEU A 25 -18.87 23.30 -1.69
C LEU A 25 -17.97 23.39 -0.44
N LEU A 26 -16.83 24.08 -0.54
CA LEU A 26 -15.95 24.29 0.61
C LEU A 26 -16.73 25.05 1.69
N GLU A 27 -16.87 24.41 2.85
CA GLU A 27 -17.50 25.01 4.02
C GLU A 27 -16.60 26.16 4.47
N THR A 28 -17.03 27.40 4.22
CA THR A 28 -16.33 28.59 4.70
C THR A 28 -16.29 28.49 6.21
N ALA A 29 -15.11 28.23 6.77
CA ALA A 29 -14.90 28.12 8.20
C ALA A 29 -15.56 29.31 8.89
N GLN A 30 -16.59 29.03 9.71
CA GLN A 30 -17.25 30.06 10.50
C GLN A 30 -16.19 30.69 11.39
N SER A 31 -15.95 31.99 11.20
CA SER A 31 -15.09 32.77 12.07
C SER A 31 -15.63 32.64 13.50
N PRO A 32 -14.80 32.23 14.48
CA PRO A 32 -15.27 32.01 15.84
C PRO A 32 -15.83 33.32 16.37
N THR A 33 -17.11 33.29 16.71
CA THR A 33 -17.82 34.44 17.26
C THR A 33 -17.15 34.83 18.57
N GLU A 34 -16.72 36.08 18.59
CA GLU A 34 -16.16 36.83 19.70
C GLU A 34 -17.03 36.63 20.95
N PHE A 35 -16.57 35.80 21.89
CA PHE A 35 -17.17 35.71 23.21
C PHE A 35 -16.85 36.99 23.96
N ALA A 36 -17.82 37.91 23.95
CA ALA A 36 -17.83 39.09 24.79
C ALA A 36 -17.63 38.69 26.26
N HIS A 37 -16.50 39.11 26.83
CA HIS A 37 -16.23 39.14 28.25
C HIS A 37 -17.36 39.90 28.97
N ARG A 38 -18.26 39.17 29.63
CA ARG A 38 -19.07 39.72 30.72
C ARG A 38 -18.31 39.48 32.02
N GLU A 39 -17.51 40.48 32.41
CA GLU A 39 -17.07 40.62 33.80
C GLU A 39 -18.31 40.81 34.68
N ARG A 40 -18.71 39.73 35.37
CA ARG A 40 -19.48 39.85 36.61
C ARG A 40 -18.49 39.68 37.76
N SER A 41 -18.19 40.80 38.40
CA SER A 41 -17.42 40.91 39.62
C SER A 41 -18.11 40.16 40.77
N GLY A 42 -17.70 38.92 40.98
CA GLY A 42 -17.87 38.18 42.23
C GLY A 42 -16.49 37.69 42.66
N GLY A 43 -15.70 38.59 43.25
CA GLY A 43 -14.32 38.31 43.64
C GLY A 43 -14.29 37.28 44.77
N VAL A 44 -13.59 36.16 44.52
CA VAL A 44 -13.11 35.25 45.56
C VAL A 44 -11.62 35.55 45.72
N GLU A 45 -11.27 36.27 46.77
CA GLU A 45 -9.87 36.53 47.10
C GLU A 45 -9.33 35.31 47.87
N VAL A 46 -8.41 34.58 47.24
CA VAL A 46 -7.75 33.42 47.86
C VAL A 46 -6.35 33.85 48.27
N SER A 47 -6.19 34.22 49.54
CA SER A 47 -4.88 34.41 50.16
C SER A 47 -4.77 33.45 51.35
N GLY A 48 -3.73 32.61 51.36
CA GLY A 48 -3.38 31.80 52.53
C GLY A 48 -4.22 30.54 52.80
N GLY A 49 -4.93 29.98 51.82
CA GLY A 49 -5.59 28.67 51.95
C GLY A 49 -6.95 28.66 52.66
N GLN A 50 -7.54 29.83 52.93
CA GLN A 50 -8.89 29.95 53.44
C GLN A 50 -9.75 30.76 52.47
N VAL A 51 -10.83 30.15 51.97
CA VAL A 51 -11.80 30.79 51.09
C VAL A 51 -12.95 31.31 51.96
N GLN A 52 -13.08 32.63 52.08
CA GLN A 52 -14.21 33.26 52.75
C GLN A 52 -15.15 33.88 51.70
N VAL A 53 -16.36 33.34 51.61
CA VAL A 53 -17.39 33.84 50.70
C VAL A 53 -18.21 34.88 51.47
N GLY A 54 -17.99 36.15 51.18
CA GLY A 54 -18.78 37.26 51.73
C GLY A 54 -20.10 37.39 50.99
N GLY A 55 -21.11 36.64 51.42
CA GLY A 55 -22.47 36.75 50.92
C GLY A 55 -23.46 36.23 51.96
N ASP A 56 -24.37 37.10 52.39
CA ASP A 56 -25.44 36.77 53.33
C ASP A 56 -26.44 35.82 52.64
N VAL A 57 -26.43 34.55 53.04
CA VAL A 57 -27.34 33.51 52.54
C VAL A 57 -28.20 33.06 53.72
N VAL A 58 -29.28 33.80 53.95
CA VAL A 58 -30.30 33.43 54.93
C VAL A 58 -31.13 32.27 54.37
N GLY A 59 -31.10 31.13 55.06
CA GLY A 59 -32.27 30.26 55.15
C GLY A 59 -32.38 29.05 54.22
N ARG A 60 -31.28 28.50 53.71
CA ARG A 60 -31.32 27.13 53.16
C ARG A 60 -30.04 26.41 53.52
N ASP A 61 -30.19 25.20 54.05
CA ASP A 61 -29.11 24.33 54.52
C ASP A 61 -28.10 24.11 53.38
N VAL A 62 -27.09 24.97 53.31
CA VAL A 62 -25.97 24.81 52.40
C VAL A 62 -25.15 23.71 53.03
N VAL A 63 -25.44 22.47 52.63
CA VAL A 63 -24.50 21.37 52.77
C VAL A 63 -23.20 21.90 52.18
N LYS A 64 -22.27 22.27 53.07
CA LYS A 64 -20.92 22.65 52.71
C LYS A 64 -20.32 21.42 52.06
N VAL A 65 -20.48 21.30 50.75
CA VAL A 65 -19.68 20.39 49.94
C VAL A 65 -18.31 21.02 49.98
N THR A 66 -17.51 20.61 50.96
CA THR A 66 -16.08 20.85 50.94
C THR A 66 -15.59 20.18 49.67
N GLN A 67 -15.48 20.93 48.57
CA GLN A 67 -14.64 20.52 47.47
C GLN A 67 -13.23 20.49 48.06
N THR A 68 -12.84 19.31 48.55
CA THR A 68 -11.43 18.98 48.73
C THR A 68 -10.81 19.13 47.35
N GLY A 69 -10.27 20.32 47.09
CA GLY A 69 -9.43 20.55 45.93
C GLY A 69 -8.40 19.44 45.88
N LEU A 70 -8.23 18.83 44.70
CA LEU A 70 -7.22 17.81 44.50
C LEU A 70 -5.90 18.39 45.00
N GLY A 71 -5.35 17.80 46.07
CA GLY A 71 -4.08 18.26 46.62
C GLY A 71 -3.03 18.31 45.53
N ALA A 72 -2.06 19.22 45.63
CA ALA A 72 -1.03 19.40 44.60
C ALA A 72 -0.34 18.08 44.19
N SER A 73 -0.21 17.14 45.13
CA SER A 73 0.28 15.78 44.89
C SER A 73 -0.64 14.91 44.02
N ALA A 74 -1.96 15.06 44.12
CA ALA A 74 -2.92 14.37 43.27
C ALA A 74 -2.90 14.95 41.83
N VAL A 75 -2.78 16.28 41.70
CA VAL A 75 -2.65 16.92 40.37
C VAL A 75 -1.34 16.50 39.69
N GLN A 76 -0.24 16.46 40.42
CA GLN A 76 1.06 16.02 39.89
C GLN A 76 1.03 14.56 39.41
N ARG A 77 0.40 13.65 40.16
CA ARG A 77 0.23 12.25 39.75
C ARG A 77 -0.66 12.12 38.52
N LEU A 78 -1.71 12.93 38.43
CA LEU A 78 -2.59 12.95 37.27
C LEU A 78 -1.86 13.43 36.01
N VAL A 79 -1.07 14.50 36.11
CA VAL A 79 -0.27 15.02 34.99
C VAL A 79 0.76 14.00 34.51
N LEU A 80 1.43 13.30 35.44
CA LEU A 80 2.38 12.24 35.09
C LEU A 80 1.68 11.04 34.43
N ALA A 81 0.51 10.64 34.93
CA ALA A 81 -0.27 9.55 34.34
C ALA A 81 -0.77 9.88 32.93
N ILE A 82 -1.30 11.09 32.73
CA ILE A 82 -1.74 11.57 31.41
C ILE A 82 -0.55 11.72 30.47
N GLY A 83 0.57 12.29 30.93
CA GLY A 83 1.79 12.41 30.13
C GLY A 83 2.34 11.06 29.70
N GLY A 84 2.35 10.07 30.60
CA GLY A 84 2.73 8.70 30.30
C GLY A 84 1.81 8.03 29.27
N LEU A 85 0.49 8.24 29.38
CA LEU A 85 -0.48 7.70 28.44
C LEU A 85 -0.33 8.31 27.03
N VAL A 86 -0.14 9.63 26.93
CA VAL A 86 0.09 10.31 25.65
C VAL A 86 1.38 9.82 25.00
N LEU A 87 2.46 9.64 25.78
CA LEU A 87 3.71 9.07 25.27
C LEU A 87 3.54 7.62 24.80
N ALA A 88 2.82 6.79 25.56
CA ALA A 88 2.58 5.39 25.18
C ALA A 88 1.75 5.29 23.90
N VAL A 89 0.68 6.07 23.77
CA VAL A 89 -0.15 6.10 22.55
C VAL A 89 0.64 6.66 21.38
N GLY A 90 1.39 7.75 21.58
CA GLY A 90 2.27 8.32 20.56
C GLY A 90 3.33 7.33 20.08
N PHE A 91 3.94 6.58 21.00
CA PHE A 91 4.91 5.54 20.70
C PHE A 91 4.29 4.35 19.97
N CYS A 92 3.09 3.90 20.35
CA CYS A 92 2.35 2.87 19.61
C CYS A 92 2.02 3.32 18.18
N PHE A 93 1.60 4.57 17.98
CA PHE A 93 1.38 5.13 16.65
C PHE A 93 2.67 5.21 15.85
N LEU A 94 3.78 5.60 16.47
CA LEU A 94 5.08 5.70 15.81
C LEU A 94 5.63 4.32 15.46
N ILE A 95 5.46 3.29 16.30
CA ILE A 95 5.77 1.90 15.94
C ILE A 95 4.86 1.42 14.84
N THR A 96 3.55 1.66 14.92
CA THR A 96 2.60 1.19 13.90
C THR A 96 2.91 1.86 12.56
N ALA A 97 3.10 3.18 12.55
CA ALA A 97 3.54 3.93 11.38
C ALA A 97 4.92 3.45 10.90
N ALA A 98 5.89 3.28 11.80
CA ALA A 98 7.20 2.74 11.45
C ALA A 98 7.09 1.32 10.90
N CYS A 99 6.17 0.47 11.35
CA CYS A 99 5.91 -0.85 10.77
C CYS A 99 5.23 -0.74 9.39
N PHE A 100 4.40 0.27 9.15
CA PHE A 100 3.87 0.59 7.82
C PHE A 100 4.92 1.21 6.88
N PHE A 101 5.88 1.96 7.42
CA PHE A 101 6.97 2.59 6.66
C PHE A 101 8.21 1.69 6.49
N SER A 102 8.48 0.78 7.44
CA SER A 102 9.59 -0.19 7.41
C SER A 102 9.17 -1.56 6.88
N GLY A 103 7.90 -1.93 7.10
CA GLY A 103 7.21 -3.00 6.38
C GLY A 103 6.63 -2.53 5.04
N GLY A 104 6.76 -1.23 4.73
CA GLY A 104 6.69 -0.74 3.37
C GLY A 104 7.75 -1.49 2.58
N VAL A 105 7.28 -2.45 1.79
CA VAL A 105 8.09 -3.38 0.99
C VAL A 105 9.30 -2.59 0.52
N VAL A 106 10.50 -2.97 0.99
CA VAL A 106 11.74 -2.54 0.37
C VAL A 106 11.74 -3.21 -0.99
N LEU A 107 10.92 -2.65 -1.89
CA LEU A 107 11.00 -2.84 -3.32
C LEU A 107 12.41 -2.36 -3.60
N SER A 108 13.34 -3.30 -3.61
CA SER A 108 14.75 -2.99 -3.68
C SER A 108 14.94 -2.10 -4.90
N ALA A 109 15.86 -1.14 -4.84
CA ALA A 109 16.15 -0.27 -5.98
C ALA A 109 16.32 -1.09 -7.28
N ALA A 110 16.85 -2.32 -7.17
CA ALA A 110 16.95 -3.29 -8.25
C ALA A 110 15.61 -3.61 -8.94
N VAL A 111 14.49 -3.77 -8.22
CA VAL A 111 13.16 -4.03 -8.79
C VAL A 111 12.71 -2.87 -9.66
N PHE A 112 12.71 -1.65 -9.13
CA PHE A 112 12.27 -0.47 -9.88
C PHE A 112 13.21 -0.14 -11.03
N THR A 113 14.53 -0.24 -10.81
CA THR A 113 15.52 -0.11 -11.87
C THR A 113 15.25 -1.15 -12.96
N ALA A 114 14.91 -2.39 -12.62
CA ALA A 114 14.60 -3.41 -13.61
C ALA A 114 13.31 -3.12 -14.39
N LEU A 115 12.25 -2.66 -13.71
CA LEU A 115 10.95 -2.32 -14.30
C LEU A 115 11.00 -1.12 -15.24
N ASN A 116 11.86 -0.13 -14.94
CA ASN A 116 12.03 1.07 -15.78
C ASN A 116 12.79 0.80 -17.08
N ARG A 117 13.43 -0.37 -17.24
CA ARG A 117 14.11 -0.74 -18.49
C ARG A 117 13.08 -0.99 -19.58
N PRO A 118 13.29 -0.52 -20.82
CA PRO A 118 12.43 -0.92 -21.94
C PRO A 118 12.62 -2.42 -22.24
N VAL A 119 11.55 -3.10 -22.62
CA VAL A 119 11.63 -4.44 -23.23
C VAL A 119 10.73 -4.45 -24.45
N GLU A 120 11.33 -4.79 -25.58
CA GLU A 120 10.63 -4.95 -26.85
C GLU A 120 9.76 -6.20 -26.75
N THR A 121 8.45 -6.01 -26.86
CA THR A 121 7.49 -7.12 -26.85
C THR A 121 6.91 -7.29 -28.25
N SER A 122 6.90 -8.52 -28.78
CA SER A 122 6.35 -8.82 -30.11
C SER A 122 5.49 -10.09 -30.11
N THR A 123 4.60 -10.21 -31.10
CA THR A 123 3.75 -11.40 -31.29
C THR A 123 4.57 -12.65 -31.61
N GLU A 124 5.66 -12.49 -32.35
CA GLU A 124 6.56 -13.58 -32.76
C GLU A 124 7.29 -14.13 -31.52
N ALA A 125 7.75 -13.26 -30.62
CA ALA A 125 8.37 -13.68 -29.37
C ALA A 125 7.39 -14.39 -28.44
N ALA A 126 6.12 -13.94 -28.40
CA ALA A 126 5.07 -14.63 -27.65
C ALA A 126 4.82 -16.05 -28.18
N GLN A 127 4.76 -16.22 -29.50
CA GLN A 127 4.58 -17.53 -30.14
C GLN A 127 5.77 -18.47 -29.90
N ARG A 128 7.01 -17.97 -29.91
CA ARG A 128 8.20 -18.77 -29.56
C ARG A 128 8.11 -19.29 -28.12
N MET A 129 7.71 -18.44 -27.19
CA MET A 129 7.52 -18.88 -25.79
C MET A 129 6.40 -19.91 -25.67
N GLU A 130 5.26 -19.69 -26.33
CA GLU A 130 4.13 -20.64 -26.34
C GLU A 130 4.53 -21.98 -26.94
N GLN A 131 5.30 -21.97 -28.04
CA GLN A 131 5.85 -23.19 -28.63
C GLN A 131 6.74 -23.94 -27.64
N ARG A 132 7.68 -23.25 -26.97
CA ARG A 132 8.52 -23.89 -25.94
C ARG A 132 7.70 -24.49 -24.80
N LEU A 133 6.69 -23.78 -24.32
CA LEU A 133 5.79 -24.30 -23.28
C LEU A 133 5.03 -25.55 -23.77
N ARG A 134 4.61 -25.59 -25.04
CA ARG A 134 3.99 -26.79 -25.64
C ARG A 134 4.98 -27.95 -25.76
N GLU A 135 6.21 -27.69 -26.17
CA GLU A 135 7.28 -28.69 -26.25
C GLU A 135 7.58 -29.29 -24.87
N LEU A 136 7.69 -28.45 -23.83
CA LEU A 136 7.85 -28.89 -22.44
C LEU A 136 6.64 -29.71 -21.95
N ASN A 137 5.44 -29.34 -22.37
CA ASN A 137 4.23 -30.05 -22.00
C ASN A 137 4.07 -31.40 -22.72
N ALA A 138 4.68 -31.57 -23.89
CA ALA A 138 4.67 -32.82 -24.65
C ALA A 138 5.71 -33.85 -24.16
N LEU A 139 6.61 -33.47 -23.24
CA LEU A 139 7.58 -34.39 -22.64
C LEU A 139 6.87 -35.49 -21.84
N SER A 140 7.44 -36.68 -21.86
CA SER A 140 6.98 -37.78 -21.00
C SER A 140 7.36 -37.53 -19.54
N SER A 141 6.55 -38.00 -18.59
CA SER A 141 6.90 -37.93 -17.15
C SER A 141 8.30 -38.52 -16.90
N GLY A 142 9.11 -37.82 -16.11
CA GLY A 142 10.51 -38.13 -15.84
C GLY A 142 11.52 -37.68 -16.90
N GLN A 143 11.08 -37.23 -18.09
CA GLN A 143 12.00 -36.77 -19.13
C GLN A 143 12.62 -35.41 -18.74
N THR A 144 13.95 -35.35 -18.79
CA THR A 144 14.71 -34.13 -18.50
C THR A 144 14.66 -33.16 -19.67
N PHE A 145 14.72 -31.86 -19.38
CA PHE A 145 14.81 -30.81 -20.37
C PHE A 145 15.83 -29.74 -19.98
N SER A 146 16.33 -29.04 -20.99
CA SER A 146 17.10 -27.80 -20.85
C SER A 146 16.58 -26.82 -21.88
N THR A 147 16.10 -25.67 -21.43
CA THR A 147 15.59 -24.62 -22.30
C THR A 147 16.12 -23.27 -21.87
N THR A 148 16.31 -22.38 -22.83
CA THR A 148 16.66 -20.99 -22.54
C THR A 148 15.41 -20.14 -22.71
N THR A 149 15.19 -19.18 -21.81
CA THR A 149 14.12 -18.19 -21.90
C THR A 149 14.69 -16.79 -21.76
N THR A 150 14.16 -15.87 -22.54
CA THR A 150 14.54 -14.46 -22.52
C THR A 150 13.47 -13.61 -21.85
N GLU A 151 13.85 -12.46 -21.27
CA GLU A 151 12.89 -11.48 -20.75
C GLU A 151 11.89 -11.01 -21.84
N ILE A 152 12.34 -10.94 -23.10
CA ILE A 152 11.51 -10.58 -24.26
C ILE A 152 10.39 -11.60 -24.47
N GLU A 153 10.73 -12.88 -24.50
CA GLU A 153 9.78 -13.96 -24.74
C GLU A 153 8.76 -14.08 -23.60
N SER A 154 9.22 -14.04 -22.34
CA SER A 154 8.34 -14.07 -21.17
C SER A 154 7.43 -12.85 -21.10
N SER A 155 7.97 -11.64 -21.33
CA SER A 155 7.17 -10.41 -21.38
C SER A 155 6.17 -10.42 -22.53
N SER A 156 6.57 -10.92 -23.70
CA SER A 156 5.70 -11.00 -24.89
C SER A 156 4.59 -12.02 -24.70
N TYR A 157 4.90 -13.20 -24.17
CA TYR A 157 3.90 -14.22 -23.83
C TYR A 157 2.88 -13.69 -22.83
N LEU A 158 3.36 -13.03 -21.77
CA LEU A 158 2.49 -12.42 -20.79
C LEU A 158 1.65 -11.30 -21.41
N ARG A 159 2.19 -10.49 -22.33
CA ARG A 159 1.46 -9.39 -22.97
C ARG A 159 0.38 -9.85 -23.95
N PHE A 160 0.70 -10.79 -24.83
CA PHE A 160 -0.17 -11.11 -25.96
C PHE A 160 -1.04 -12.35 -25.73
N ILE A 161 -0.64 -13.27 -24.85
CA ILE A 161 -1.31 -14.56 -24.68
C ILE A 161 -1.94 -14.68 -23.28
N LEU A 162 -1.16 -14.51 -22.22
CA LEU A 162 -1.64 -14.78 -20.86
C LEU A 162 -2.38 -13.58 -20.24
N GLY A 163 -1.86 -12.36 -20.40
CA GLY A 163 -2.37 -11.11 -19.83
C GLY A 163 -3.85 -10.87 -20.11
N PRO A 164 -4.31 -10.93 -21.38
CA PRO A 164 -5.73 -10.79 -21.70
C PRO A 164 -6.64 -11.80 -20.99
N LYS A 165 -6.16 -13.04 -20.77
CA LYS A 165 -6.92 -14.11 -20.10
C LYS A 165 -7.07 -13.86 -18.60
N ILE A 166 -6.10 -13.19 -17.98
CA ILE A 166 -6.05 -12.94 -16.53
C ILE A 166 -6.47 -11.49 -16.16
N GLY A 167 -6.89 -10.70 -17.15
CA GLY A 167 -7.25 -9.30 -16.96
C GLY A 167 -6.05 -8.41 -16.59
N VAL A 168 -4.85 -8.73 -17.10
CA VAL A 168 -3.66 -7.90 -16.92
C VAL A 168 -3.32 -7.21 -18.23
N SER A 169 -3.32 -5.87 -18.22
CA SER A 169 -2.89 -5.03 -19.34
C SER A 169 -1.46 -4.52 -19.14
N GLU A 170 -0.80 -4.26 -20.27
CA GLU A 170 0.60 -3.78 -20.33
C GLU A 170 1.59 -4.58 -19.45
N PRO A 171 1.50 -5.91 -19.39
CA PRO A 171 2.36 -6.64 -18.49
C PRO A 171 3.82 -6.61 -18.94
N LYS A 172 4.72 -6.66 -17.97
CA LYS A 172 6.16 -6.77 -18.15
C LYS A 172 6.70 -7.81 -17.19
N VAL A 173 7.61 -8.64 -17.67
CA VAL A 173 8.37 -9.58 -16.85
C VAL A 173 9.82 -9.11 -16.79
N ARG A 174 10.41 -9.10 -15.61
CA ARG A 174 11.82 -8.76 -15.39
C ARG A 174 12.52 -9.83 -14.59
N TYR A 175 13.71 -10.19 -15.05
CA TYR A 175 14.61 -11.11 -14.39
C TYR A 175 15.54 -10.26 -13.50
N ILE A 176 15.47 -10.47 -12.18
CA ILE A 176 16.26 -9.70 -11.21
C ILE A 176 17.57 -10.41 -10.93
N GLN A 177 17.48 -11.69 -10.60
CA GLN A 177 18.59 -12.61 -10.34
C GLN A 177 18.09 -14.03 -10.62
N ALA A 178 19.00 -14.99 -10.75
CA ALA A 178 18.65 -16.38 -11.00
C ALA A 178 17.54 -16.87 -10.04
N GLY A 179 16.41 -17.30 -10.59
CA GLY A 179 15.26 -17.77 -9.81
C GLY A 179 14.42 -16.66 -9.17
N GLN A 180 14.56 -15.38 -9.52
CA GLN A 180 13.66 -14.32 -9.06
C GLN A 180 13.16 -13.45 -10.22
N ILE A 181 11.85 -13.51 -10.45
CA ILE A 181 11.18 -12.70 -11.46
C ILE A 181 10.28 -11.66 -10.81
N VAL A 182 10.10 -10.55 -11.50
CA VAL A 182 9.11 -9.54 -11.16
C VAL A 182 8.16 -9.37 -12.33
N VAL A 183 6.87 -9.37 -12.04
CA VAL A 183 5.79 -9.11 -12.98
C VAL A 183 5.16 -7.77 -12.62
N SER A 184 4.99 -6.88 -13.58
CA SER A 184 4.23 -5.64 -13.40
C SER A 184 3.20 -5.50 -14.51
N GLY A 185 2.17 -4.69 -14.28
CA GLY A 185 1.19 -4.33 -15.30
C GLY A 185 0.05 -3.54 -14.67
N ARG A 186 -1.12 -3.52 -15.30
CA ARG A 186 -2.35 -3.03 -14.68
C ARG A 186 -3.35 -4.18 -14.59
N TRP A 187 -3.96 -4.36 -13.43
CA TRP A 187 -4.84 -5.52 -13.20
C TRP A 187 -6.29 -5.08 -13.08
N THR A 188 -7.16 -5.58 -13.97
CA THR A 188 -8.59 -5.28 -13.99
C THR A 188 -9.27 -5.64 -12.67
N SER A 189 -8.92 -6.77 -12.05
CA SER A 189 -9.48 -7.20 -10.75
C SER A 189 -9.13 -6.25 -9.60
N LEU A 190 -8.09 -5.42 -9.75
CA LEU A 190 -7.70 -4.39 -8.81
C LEU A 190 -8.22 -3.00 -9.21
N GLY A 191 -9.26 -2.93 -10.05
CA GLY A 191 -9.77 -1.65 -10.56
C GLY A 191 -8.84 -1.00 -11.59
N ASN A 192 -8.12 -1.81 -12.38
CA ASN A 192 -7.13 -1.36 -13.37
C ASN A 192 -5.98 -0.54 -12.74
N LEU A 193 -5.63 -0.82 -11.48
CA LEU A 193 -4.49 -0.21 -10.81
C LEU A 193 -3.17 -0.82 -11.29
N PRO A 194 -2.08 -0.02 -11.39
CA PRO A 194 -0.75 -0.56 -11.59
C PRO A 194 -0.35 -1.46 -10.43
N PHE A 195 0.27 -2.60 -10.73
CA PHE A 195 0.78 -3.52 -9.73
C PHE A 195 2.20 -3.98 -10.08
N VAL A 196 2.88 -4.47 -9.06
CA VAL A 196 4.13 -5.21 -9.18
C VAL A 196 4.06 -6.41 -8.23
N ALA A 197 4.40 -7.59 -8.72
CA ALA A 197 4.46 -8.83 -7.97
C ALA A 197 5.81 -9.51 -8.19
N ALA A 198 6.44 -9.97 -7.11
CA ALA A 198 7.66 -10.76 -7.18
C ALA A 198 7.37 -12.24 -6.94
N PHE A 199 8.06 -13.07 -7.71
CA PHE A 199 7.99 -14.51 -7.61
C PHE A 199 9.40 -15.08 -7.53
N ARG A 200 9.56 -16.08 -6.68
CA ARG A 200 10.74 -16.92 -6.65
C ARG A 200 10.46 -18.19 -7.44
N ILE A 201 11.38 -18.58 -8.29
CA ILE A 201 11.35 -19.81 -9.06
C ILE A 201 12.44 -20.72 -8.49
N GLY A 202 12.09 -21.94 -8.09
CA GLY A 202 13.00 -22.85 -7.43
C GLY A 202 12.66 -24.32 -7.65
N ALA A 203 13.51 -25.21 -7.13
CA ALA A 203 13.39 -26.65 -7.29
C ALA A 203 12.35 -27.32 -6.35
N GLY A 204 11.46 -26.53 -5.75
CA GLY A 204 10.49 -26.97 -4.75
C GLY A 204 9.29 -27.75 -5.32
N ALA A 205 8.41 -28.18 -4.40
CA ALA A 205 7.13 -28.79 -4.75
C ALA A 205 6.23 -27.83 -5.55
N SER A 206 6.34 -26.53 -5.30
CA SER A 206 5.82 -25.46 -6.14
C SER A 206 6.99 -24.80 -6.85
N PRO A 207 7.17 -24.99 -8.17
CA PRO A 207 8.31 -24.43 -8.89
C PRO A 207 8.31 -22.90 -8.90
N MET A 208 7.19 -22.28 -8.59
CA MET A 208 7.06 -20.85 -8.43
C MET A 208 6.33 -20.49 -7.14
N GLU A 209 6.97 -19.68 -6.30
CA GLU A 209 6.48 -19.19 -5.03
C GLU A 209 6.25 -17.68 -5.13
N PHE A 210 5.06 -17.24 -4.70
CA PHE A 210 4.75 -15.82 -4.60
C PHE A 210 5.48 -15.21 -3.38
N GLU A 211 6.26 -14.15 -3.59
CA GLU A 211 6.98 -13.48 -2.50
C GLU A 211 6.16 -12.32 -1.94
N TRP A 212 5.78 -11.37 -2.79
CA TRP A 212 5.05 -10.16 -2.39
C TRP A 212 4.39 -9.50 -3.59
N MET A 213 3.43 -8.60 -3.31
CA MET A 213 2.82 -7.72 -4.30
C MET A 213 2.67 -6.31 -3.74
N ALA A 214 2.80 -5.30 -4.58
CA ALA A 214 2.45 -3.93 -4.29
C ALA A 214 1.55 -3.35 -5.41
N VAL A 215 0.68 -2.43 -5.02
CA VAL A 215 -0.23 -1.72 -5.93
C VAL A 215 0.00 -0.23 -5.83
N GLN A 216 -0.06 0.49 -6.95
CA GLN A 216 0.11 1.93 -6.95
C GLN A 216 -1.26 2.61 -6.81
N LEU A 217 -1.56 3.10 -5.61
CA LEU A 217 -2.80 3.83 -5.33
C LEU A 217 -2.76 5.27 -5.85
N LEU A 218 -1.59 5.91 -5.80
CA LEU A 218 -1.37 7.27 -6.29
C LEU A 218 -0.45 7.24 -7.51
N GLN A 219 -1.02 7.49 -8.68
CA GLN A 219 -0.29 7.52 -9.95
C GLN A 219 0.37 8.88 -10.13
N ILE A 220 1.53 9.08 -9.51
CA ILE A 220 2.37 10.26 -9.72
C ILE A 220 3.42 9.92 -10.79
N PRO A 221 3.44 10.62 -11.94
CA PRO A 221 4.44 10.38 -12.98
C PRO A 221 5.87 10.45 -12.42
N ASN A 222 6.73 9.50 -12.81
CA ASN A 222 8.14 9.44 -12.41
C ASN A 222 8.40 9.38 -10.90
N SER A 223 7.43 8.91 -10.09
CA SER A 223 7.59 8.79 -8.65
C SER A 223 7.43 7.34 -8.18
N ASN A 224 8.29 6.95 -7.23
CA ASN A 224 8.15 5.71 -6.47
C ASN A 224 7.16 5.85 -5.30
N PHE A 225 6.51 7.01 -5.16
CA PHE A 225 5.49 7.23 -4.14
C PHE A 225 4.15 6.60 -4.56
N GLY A 226 3.36 6.21 -3.56
CA GLY A 226 2.00 5.69 -3.78
C GLY A 226 1.90 4.18 -3.95
N TRP A 227 3.02 3.44 -3.87
CA TRP A 227 3.00 1.98 -3.81
C TRP A 227 2.63 1.50 -2.41
N VAL A 228 1.64 0.63 -2.33
CA VAL A 228 1.15 0.03 -1.10
C VAL A 228 1.30 -1.47 -1.21
N ALA A 229 1.96 -2.06 -0.21
CA ALA A 229 2.07 -3.50 -0.05
C ALA A 229 0.67 -4.12 0.04
N VAL A 230 0.40 -5.15 -0.74
CA VAL A 230 -0.83 -5.92 -0.57
C VAL A 230 -0.51 -7.14 0.28
N PRO A 231 -1.23 -7.36 1.40
CA PRO A 231 -1.08 -8.58 2.19
C PRO A 231 -1.20 -9.81 1.30
N SER A 232 -0.21 -10.70 1.36
CA SER A 232 -0.13 -11.90 0.51
C SER A 232 -1.41 -12.73 0.59
N VAL A 233 -2.00 -12.85 1.78
CA VAL A 233 -3.26 -13.57 2.02
C VAL A 233 -4.44 -13.11 1.14
N LEU A 234 -4.45 -11.86 0.69
CA LEU A 234 -5.53 -11.33 -0.17
C LEU A 234 -5.33 -11.66 -1.64
N VAL A 235 -4.10 -11.95 -2.06
CA VAL A 235 -3.70 -12.00 -3.48
C VAL A 235 -3.10 -13.34 -3.88
N GLN A 236 -2.74 -14.18 -2.91
CA GLN A 236 -2.12 -15.47 -3.14
C GLN A 236 -3.02 -16.37 -3.99
N SER A 237 -4.32 -16.44 -3.72
CA SER A 237 -5.24 -17.26 -4.53
C SER A 237 -5.25 -16.86 -6.00
N GLN A 238 -5.24 -15.56 -6.28
CA GLN A 238 -5.23 -15.01 -7.65
C GLN A 238 -3.86 -15.20 -8.31
N ALA A 239 -2.77 -14.91 -7.60
CA ALA A 239 -1.41 -15.09 -8.09
C ALA A 239 -1.12 -16.57 -8.42
N THR A 240 -1.57 -17.50 -7.57
CA THR A 240 -1.42 -18.94 -7.80
C THR A 240 -2.23 -19.41 -9.01
N GLN A 241 -3.45 -18.92 -9.23
CA GLN A 241 -4.24 -19.29 -10.42
C GLN A 241 -3.55 -18.90 -11.73
N VAL A 242 -2.90 -17.73 -11.77
CA VAL A 242 -2.20 -17.25 -12.97
C VAL A 242 -0.99 -18.13 -13.30
N MET A 243 -0.29 -18.63 -12.28
CA MET A 243 1.05 -19.22 -12.43
C MET A 243 1.06 -20.77 -12.37
N SER A 244 0.08 -21.39 -11.69
CA SER A 244 -0.04 -22.86 -11.53
C SER A 244 -0.19 -23.60 -12.85
N SER A 245 -0.96 -23.05 -13.79
CA SER A 245 -1.35 -23.78 -15.01
C SER A 245 -0.18 -24.25 -15.91
N VAL A 246 0.97 -23.56 -15.87
CA VAL A 246 2.09 -23.84 -16.79
C VAL A 246 3.20 -24.62 -16.10
N LEU A 247 3.53 -24.28 -14.84
CA LEU A 247 4.72 -24.81 -14.18
C LEU A 247 4.44 -26.03 -13.30
N ASP A 248 3.19 -26.27 -12.88
CA ASP A 248 2.88 -27.36 -11.93
C ASP A 248 3.26 -28.76 -12.43
N GLN A 249 3.34 -28.93 -13.75
CA GLN A 249 3.74 -30.19 -14.39
C GLN A 249 5.26 -30.34 -14.54
N LEU A 250 6.05 -29.33 -14.17
CA LEU A 250 7.50 -29.32 -14.31
C LEU A 250 8.16 -29.35 -12.92
N LYS A 251 9.17 -30.20 -12.76
CA LYS A 251 10.11 -30.17 -11.66
C LYS A 251 11.35 -29.41 -12.13
N LEU A 252 11.47 -28.15 -11.74
CA LEU A 252 12.66 -27.36 -12.04
C LEU A 252 13.82 -27.83 -11.15
N GLU A 253 15.03 -27.83 -11.68
CA GLU A 253 16.24 -28.24 -10.95
C GLU A 253 17.20 -27.08 -10.81
N THR A 254 17.57 -26.44 -11.93
CA THR A 254 18.54 -25.35 -11.96
C THR A 254 18.03 -24.21 -12.83
N ILE A 255 18.26 -22.98 -12.36
CA ILE A 255 18.06 -21.76 -13.12
C ILE A 255 19.36 -20.99 -13.07
N THR A 256 19.97 -20.79 -14.24
CA THR A 256 21.24 -20.08 -14.37
C THR A 256 21.02 -18.84 -15.21
N ASP A 257 21.46 -17.68 -14.71
CA ASP A 257 21.55 -16.46 -15.51
C ASP A 257 22.73 -16.61 -16.47
N VAL A 258 22.45 -16.78 -17.76
CA VAL A 258 23.46 -16.95 -18.81
C VAL A 258 23.79 -15.63 -19.50
N THR A 259 23.25 -14.51 -18.99
CA THR A 259 23.56 -13.17 -19.49
C THR A 259 25.03 -12.85 -19.23
N PRO A 260 25.81 -12.45 -20.25
CA PRO A 260 27.20 -12.06 -20.06
C PRO A 260 27.34 -10.93 -19.03
N ALA A 261 28.35 -11.02 -18.16
CA ALA A 261 28.63 -9.96 -17.20
C ALA A 261 28.87 -8.62 -17.93
N GLY A 262 28.10 -7.60 -17.56
CA GLY A 262 28.18 -6.27 -18.18
C GLY A 262 27.31 -6.07 -19.43
N ALA A 263 26.64 -7.11 -19.94
CA ALA A 263 25.63 -6.92 -20.97
C ALA A 263 24.41 -6.19 -20.37
N SER A 264 24.04 -5.08 -20.99
CA SER A 264 22.73 -4.48 -20.78
C SER A 264 21.69 -5.37 -21.47
N VAL A 265 20.71 -5.86 -20.69
CA VAL A 265 19.34 -6.28 -21.04
C VAL A 265 19.02 -6.45 -22.54
N PRO A 266 18.36 -7.56 -22.95
CA PRO A 266 17.54 -8.45 -22.14
C PRO A 266 18.33 -9.56 -21.46
N ARG A 267 17.88 -9.96 -20.27
CA ARG A 267 18.45 -11.12 -19.58
C ARG A 267 17.94 -12.42 -20.16
N GLU A 268 18.82 -13.42 -20.12
CA GLU A 268 18.55 -14.79 -20.57
C GLU A 268 18.83 -15.77 -19.45
N TRP A 269 17.88 -16.68 -19.22
CA TRP A 269 18.01 -17.74 -18.24
C TRP A 269 18.00 -19.09 -18.91
N GLN A 270 18.95 -19.94 -18.54
CA GLN A 270 18.90 -21.36 -18.82
C GLN A 270 18.16 -22.06 -17.67
N VAL A 271 17.12 -22.79 -18.01
CA VAL A 271 16.27 -23.53 -17.08
C VAL A 271 16.41 -25.02 -17.39
N THR A 272 16.80 -25.80 -16.40
CA THR A 272 16.86 -27.27 -16.49
C THR A 272 15.90 -27.89 -15.49
N GLY A 273 15.36 -29.05 -15.85
CA GLY A 273 14.44 -29.79 -14.98
C GLY A 273 13.97 -31.08 -15.60
N ALA A 274 12.92 -31.66 -15.03
CA ALA A 274 12.23 -32.84 -15.55
C ALA A 274 10.71 -32.66 -15.53
N LYS A 275 10.01 -33.34 -16.43
CA LYS A 275 8.54 -33.44 -16.37
C LYS A 275 8.13 -34.29 -15.15
N ARG A 276 7.10 -33.86 -14.43
CA ARG A 276 6.49 -34.68 -13.36
C ARG A 276 5.62 -35.79 -13.94
#